data_AF-A0A662D916-F1
#
_entry.id   AF-A0A662D916-F1
#
_cell.length_a   1.000
_cell.length_b   1.000
_cell.length_c   1.000
_cell.angle_alpha   90.00
_cell.angle_beta   90.00
_cell.angle_gamma   90.00
#
_symmetry.space_group_name_H-M   'P 1'
#
loop_
_entity.id
_entity.type
_entity.pdbx_description
1 polymer ?
#
loop_
_entity_poly.entity_id
_entity_poly.type
_entity_poly.pdbx_seq_one_letter_code
_entity_poly.pdbx_strand_id
1 'polypeptide(L)'
;MWAFNQAITWLFKIIFFPWKKLHPWWGMIYISLLTGLFMLWVFRLTSNQARIKEVKQKIKAHLLEIRLFKDNMALTLKAQGRILLCNLKYISYSFKPMLVMILPLLLILIQLNFRFAYQPLAPGERTIVKVKVKPGFDLLQMPISLTSSPGIMVETPPLRIEEGGEIDWRIRAVQEGHHLLKIKINNDQEVEKEIFVAARGARKLSTLSPLRPPSNFIPSLLYPLEKPIPSDLPLQDIEVIYPSGNFHFLGLSLHWLIVYFLLAIAFGFGLKRIVGVEI
;
A
#
# COMPACT_ATOMS: atom_id res chain seq x y z
N MET A 1 -4.54 -7.91 -18.28
CA MET A 1 -4.17 -7.57 -16.88
C MET A 1 -3.39 -6.28 -16.77
N TRP A 2 -2.31 -6.10 -17.55
CA TRP A 2 -1.59 -4.81 -17.56
C TRP A 2 -2.53 -3.63 -17.83
N ALA A 3 -3.46 -3.74 -18.78
CA ALA A 3 -4.47 -2.71 -19.04
C ALA A 3 -5.38 -2.39 -17.83
N PHE A 4 -5.79 -3.40 -17.05
CA PHE A 4 -6.60 -3.20 -15.83
C PHE A 4 -5.81 -2.43 -14.76
N ASN A 5 -4.56 -2.84 -14.54
CA ASN A 5 -3.65 -2.17 -13.60
C ASN A 5 -3.32 -0.74 -14.05
N GLN A 6 -3.18 -0.51 -15.35
CA GLN A 6 -3.02 0.82 -15.92
C GLN A 6 -4.28 1.67 -15.71
N ALA A 7 -5.47 1.12 -15.88
CA ALA A 7 -6.73 1.83 -15.62
C ALA A 7 -6.83 2.27 -14.16
N ILE A 8 -6.53 1.38 -13.20
CA ILE A 8 -6.49 1.73 -11.77
C ILE A 8 -5.42 2.80 -11.50
N THR A 9 -4.20 2.59 -12.02
CA THR A 9 -3.09 3.53 -11.80
C THR A 9 -3.41 4.90 -12.38
N TRP A 10 -4.07 4.96 -13.53
CA TRP A 10 -4.55 6.17 -14.17
C TRP A 10 -5.64 6.87 -13.35
N LEU A 11 -6.62 6.13 -12.85
CA LEU A 11 -7.64 6.66 -11.94
C LEU A 11 -6.99 7.33 -10.72
N PHE A 12 -6.02 6.67 -10.07
CA PHE A 12 -5.30 7.25 -8.94
C PHE A 12 -4.40 8.43 -9.34
N LYS A 13 -3.85 8.45 -10.56
CA LYS A 13 -3.13 9.62 -11.08
C LYS A 13 -4.05 10.85 -11.18
N ILE A 14 -5.33 10.66 -11.55
CA ILE A 14 -6.33 11.73 -11.59
C ILE A 14 -6.71 12.17 -10.18
N ILE A 15 -7.04 11.23 -9.30
CA ILE A 15 -7.43 11.52 -7.90
C ILE A 15 -6.34 12.35 -7.19
N PHE A 16 -5.06 12.03 -7.42
CA PHE A 16 -3.93 12.72 -6.80
C PHE A 16 -3.39 13.90 -7.62
N PHE A 17 -3.90 14.16 -8.82
CA PHE A 17 -3.45 15.25 -9.68
C PHE A 17 -3.40 16.63 -8.98
N PRO A 18 -4.46 17.09 -8.28
CA PRO A 18 -4.44 18.40 -7.62
C PRO A 18 -3.42 18.50 -6.47
N TRP A 19 -3.02 17.36 -5.91
CA TRP A 19 -2.14 17.29 -4.73
C TRP A 19 -0.67 17.03 -5.07
N LYS A 20 -0.31 16.83 -6.34
CA LYS A 20 1.07 16.49 -6.76
C LYS A 20 2.14 17.48 -6.28
N LYS A 21 1.81 18.76 -6.25
CA LYS A 21 2.75 19.84 -5.87
C LYS A 21 2.71 20.17 -4.37
N LEU A 22 1.75 19.61 -3.63
CA LEU A 22 1.51 19.93 -2.23
C LEU A 22 2.17 18.90 -1.31
N HIS A 23 2.25 19.25 -0.02
CA HIS A 23 2.75 18.35 1.01
C HIS A 23 1.96 17.02 1.00
N PRO A 24 2.62 15.86 1.17
CA PRO A 24 1.96 14.55 1.24
C PRO A 24 0.79 14.44 2.24
N TRP A 25 0.75 15.30 3.26
CA TRP A 25 -0.34 15.33 4.25
C TRP A 25 -1.69 15.61 3.60
N TRP A 26 -1.74 16.53 2.65
CA TRP A 26 -2.99 16.89 1.97
C TRP A 26 -3.52 15.74 1.12
N GLY A 27 -2.63 15.07 0.38
CA GLY A 27 -2.97 13.86 -0.36
C GLY A 27 -3.47 12.74 0.56
N MET A 28 -2.81 12.55 1.71
CA MET A 28 -3.19 11.54 2.70
C MET A 28 -4.58 11.83 3.32
N ILE A 29 -4.83 13.06 3.76
CA ILE A 29 -6.12 13.47 4.33
C ILE A 29 -7.24 13.30 3.30
N TYR A 30 -7.00 13.76 2.06
CA TYR A 30 -7.97 13.68 0.98
C TYR A 30 -8.33 12.24 0.65
N ILE A 31 -7.35 11.36 0.46
CA ILE A 31 -7.65 9.96 0.12
C ILE A 31 -8.28 9.22 1.30
N SER A 32 -7.85 9.48 2.54
CA SER A 32 -8.48 8.89 3.72
C SER A 32 -9.94 9.30 3.87
N LEU A 33 -10.29 10.55 3.55
CA LEU A 33 -11.68 11.01 3.50
C LEU A 33 -12.48 10.27 2.43
N LEU A 34 -11.96 10.17 1.20
CA LEU A 34 -12.60 9.44 0.11
C LEU A 34 -12.80 7.96 0.45
N THR A 35 -11.78 7.30 1.01
CA THR A 35 -11.88 5.91 1.47
C THR A 35 -12.92 5.79 2.59
N GLY A 36 -12.93 6.70 3.57
CA GLY A 36 -13.94 6.70 4.64
C GLY A 36 -15.37 6.76 4.11
N LEU A 37 -15.63 7.68 3.17
CA LEU A 37 -16.94 7.79 2.50
C LEU A 37 -17.28 6.55 1.67
N PHE A 38 -16.32 6.03 0.92
CA PHE A 38 -16.47 4.81 0.13
C PHE A 38 -16.79 3.61 1.02
N MET A 39 -16.08 3.44 2.13
CA MET A 39 -16.34 2.37 3.10
C MET A 39 -17.74 2.47 3.70
N LEU A 40 -18.19 3.68 4.08
CA LEU A 40 -19.55 3.90 4.55
C LEU A 40 -20.59 3.51 3.49
N TRP A 41 -20.37 3.90 2.25
CA TRP A 41 -21.26 3.58 1.14
C TRP A 41 -21.35 2.07 0.88
N VAL A 42 -20.21 1.38 0.78
CA VAL A 42 -20.17 -0.08 0.62
C VAL A 42 -20.82 -0.79 1.81
N PHE A 43 -20.54 -0.34 3.04
CA PHE A 43 -21.14 -0.91 4.24
C PHE A 43 -22.67 -0.72 4.24
N ARG A 44 -23.16 0.46 3.82
CA ARG A 44 -24.59 0.73 3.68
C ARG A 44 -25.28 -0.24 2.72
N LEU A 45 -24.65 -0.51 1.58
CA LEU A 45 -25.23 -1.36 0.52
C LEU A 45 -25.20 -2.85 0.86
N THR A 46 -24.20 -3.30 1.60
CA THR A 46 -23.95 -4.73 1.83
C THR A 46 -24.45 -5.23 3.17
N SER A 47 -24.64 -4.33 4.14
CA SER A 47 -25.02 -4.65 5.52
C SER A 47 -26.53 -4.62 5.74
N ASN A 48 -27.04 -5.53 6.58
CA ASN A 48 -28.44 -5.53 6.98
C ASN A 48 -28.68 -4.56 8.14
N GLN A 49 -28.95 -3.30 7.79
CA GLN A 49 -29.15 -2.20 8.74
C GLN A 49 -30.28 -2.46 9.74
N ALA A 50 -31.37 -3.12 9.31
CA ALA A 50 -32.51 -3.43 10.18
C ALA A 50 -32.10 -4.42 11.30
N ARG A 51 -31.44 -5.52 10.93
CA ARG A 51 -30.96 -6.51 11.92
C ARG A 51 -29.90 -5.92 12.85
N ILE A 52 -29.05 -5.02 12.36
CA ILE A 52 -28.08 -4.31 13.21
C ILE A 52 -28.78 -3.44 14.25
N LYS A 53 -29.79 -2.66 13.84
CA LYS A 53 -30.61 -1.85 14.75
C LYS A 53 -31.28 -2.71 15.83
N GLU A 54 -31.90 -3.82 15.44
CA GLU A 54 -32.55 -4.75 16.37
C GLU A 54 -31.58 -5.34 17.38
N VAL A 55 -30.40 -5.81 16.95
CA VAL A 55 -29.40 -6.38 17.85
C VAL A 55 -28.85 -5.30 18.80
N LYS A 56 -28.63 -4.07 18.33
CA LYS A 56 -28.24 -2.95 19.20
C LYS A 56 -29.29 -2.63 20.26
N GLN A 57 -30.57 -2.69 19.92
CA GLN A 57 -31.66 -2.51 20.90
C GLN A 57 -31.65 -3.63 21.95
N LYS A 58 -31.41 -4.88 21.54
CA LYS A 58 -31.25 -6.01 22.49
C LYS A 58 -30.05 -5.85 23.41
N ILE A 59 -28.91 -5.38 22.88
CA ILE A 59 -27.72 -5.06 23.69
C ILE A 59 -28.06 -3.98 24.73
N LYS A 60 -28.75 -2.91 24.33
CA LYS A 60 -29.20 -1.85 25.25
C LYS A 60 -30.16 -2.40 26.33
N ALA A 61 -31.10 -3.27 25.95
CA ALA A 61 -32.02 -3.89 26.89
C ALA A 61 -31.27 -4.73 27.95
N HIS A 62 -30.29 -5.54 27.54
CA HIS A 62 -29.49 -6.31 28.50
C HIS A 62 -28.55 -5.44 29.35
N LEU A 63 -28.06 -4.31 28.83
CA LEU A 63 -27.32 -3.34 29.65
C LEU A 63 -28.21 -2.70 30.72
N LEU A 64 -29.49 -2.44 30.41
CA LEU A 64 -30.48 -1.99 31.38
C LEU A 64 -30.84 -3.09 32.39
N GLU A 65 -30.92 -4.35 31.96
CA GLU A 65 -31.13 -5.53 32.83
C GLU A 65 -30.04 -5.62 33.91
N ILE A 66 -28.76 -5.41 33.54
CA ILE A 66 -27.65 -5.36 34.51
C ILE A 66 -27.84 -4.22 35.52
N ARG A 67 -28.26 -3.04 35.06
CA ARG A 67 -28.45 -1.88 35.93
C ARG A 67 -29.64 -2.05 36.87
N LEU A 68 -30.68 -2.76 36.44
CA LEU A 68 -31.90 -3.02 37.21
C LEU A 68 -31.71 -4.15 38.23
N PHE A 69 -30.95 -5.20 37.89
CA PHE A 69 -30.74 -6.39 38.73
C PHE A 69 -29.32 -6.47 39.32
N LYS A 70 -28.73 -5.32 39.62
CA LYS A 70 -27.35 -5.20 40.15
C LYS A 70 -27.10 -6.05 41.41
N ASP A 71 -28.13 -6.28 42.23
CA ASP A 71 -28.03 -7.00 43.50
C ASP A 71 -28.18 -8.53 43.33
N ASN A 72 -28.47 -9.02 42.12
CA ASN A 72 -28.55 -10.44 41.80
C ASN A 72 -27.43 -10.84 40.82
N MET A 73 -26.40 -11.49 41.38
CA MET A 73 -25.20 -11.89 40.64
C MET A 73 -25.50 -12.88 39.50
N ALA A 74 -26.43 -13.83 39.71
CA ALA A 74 -26.79 -14.81 38.69
C ALA A 74 -27.52 -14.17 37.49
N LEU A 75 -28.43 -13.24 37.75
CA LEU A 75 -29.11 -12.47 36.69
C LEU A 75 -28.12 -11.57 35.94
N THR A 76 -27.19 -10.94 36.65
CA THR A 76 -26.14 -10.10 36.06
C THR A 76 -25.23 -10.91 35.13
N LEU A 77 -24.75 -12.08 35.56
CA LEU A 77 -23.92 -12.97 34.74
C LEU A 77 -24.68 -13.48 33.50
N LYS A 78 -25.96 -13.83 33.65
CA LYS A 78 -26.81 -14.24 32.52
C LYS A 78 -27.00 -13.11 31.50
N ALA A 79 -27.22 -11.88 31.98
CA ALA A 79 -27.33 -10.70 31.12
C ALA A 79 -26.00 -10.42 30.37
N GLN A 80 -24.85 -10.54 31.03
CA GLN A 80 -23.54 -10.44 30.37
C GLN A 80 -23.34 -11.51 29.29
N GLY A 81 -23.70 -12.77 29.56
CA GLY A 81 -23.67 -13.84 28.56
C GLY A 81 -24.56 -13.54 27.34
N ARG A 82 -25.76 -12.99 27.57
CA ARG A 82 -26.65 -12.55 26.48
C ARG A 82 -26.08 -11.37 25.70
N ILE A 83 -25.42 -10.41 26.35
CA ILE A 83 -24.70 -9.31 25.69
C ILE A 83 -23.59 -9.87 24.79
N LEU A 84 -22.79 -10.82 25.28
CA LEU A 84 -21.74 -11.45 24.49
C LEU A 84 -22.29 -12.14 23.25
N LEU A 85 -23.36 -12.94 23.38
CA LEU A 85 -24.03 -13.57 22.24
C LEU A 85 -24.59 -12.55 21.25
N CYS A 86 -25.20 -11.46 21.74
CA CYS A 86 -25.68 -10.38 20.88
C CYS A 86 -24.52 -9.67 20.16
N ASN A 87 -23.39 -9.45 20.83
CA ASN A 87 -22.18 -8.89 20.21
C ASN A 87 -21.63 -9.81 19.12
N LEU A 88 -21.56 -11.12 19.35
CA LEU A 88 -21.15 -12.09 18.32
C LEU A 88 -22.09 -12.05 17.11
N LYS A 89 -23.40 -11.95 17.34
CA LYS A 89 -24.41 -11.80 16.28
C LYS A 89 -24.30 -10.46 15.54
N TYR A 90 -23.95 -9.39 16.24
CA TYR A 90 -23.68 -8.08 15.63
C TYR A 90 -22.42 -8.12 14.75
N ILE A 91 -21.33 -8.74 15.23
CA ILE A 91 -20.09 -8.93 14.48
C ILE A 91 -20.35 -9.76 13.22
N SER A 92 -21.16 -10.82 13.30
CA SER A 92 -21.47 -11.66 12.14
C SER A 92 -22.22 -10.91 11.04
N TYR A 93 -23.09 -9.94 11.38
CA TYR A 93 -23.70 -9.05 10.40
C TYR A 93 -22.71 -8.09 9.72
N SER A 94 -21.58 -7.81 10.36
CA SER A 94 -20.51 -6.97 9.79
C SER A 94 -19.55 -7.76 8.90
N PHE A 95 -19.54 -9.09 8.99
CA PHE A 95 -18.60 -9.95 8.28
C PHE A 95 -18.74 -9.87 6.75
N LYS A 96 -19.98 -9.90 6.24
CA LYS A 96 -20.23 -9.79 4.79
C LYS A 96 -19.74 -8.45 4.21
N PRO A 97 -20.09 -7.28 4.78
CA PRO A 97 -19.49 -6.01 4.37
C PRO A 97 -17.96 -6.01 4.41
N MET A 98 -17.36 -6.54 5.49
CA MET A 98 -15.90 -6.59 5.61
C MET A 98 -15.26 -7.38 4.46
N LEU A 99 -15.77 -8.57 4.14
CA LEU A 99 -15.26 -9.37 3.02
C LEU A 99 -15.35 -8.62 1.68
N VAL A 100 -16.48 -7.94 1.43
CA VAL A 100 -16.66 -7.14 0.20
C VAL A 100 -15.69 -5.95 0.17
N MET A 101 -15.35 -5.37 1.32
CA MET A 101 -14.42 -4.25 1.43
C MET A 101 -12.94 -4.64 1.28
N ILE A 102 -12.55 -5.88 1.57
CA ILE A 102 -11.13 -6.32 1.48
C ILE A 102 -10.58 -6.07 0.08
N LEU A 103 -11.31 -6.46 -0.96
CA LEU A 103 -10.85 -6.34 -2.35
C LEU A 103 -10.54 -4.88 -2.77
N PRO A 104 -11.48 -3.92 -2.67
CA PRO A 104 -11.21 -2.54 -3.03
C PRO A 104 -10.18 -1.88 -2.10
N LEU A 105 -10.19 -2.19 -0.80
CA LEU A 105 -9.20 -1.63 0.13
C LEU A 105 -7.78 -2.09 -0.23
N LEU A 106 -7.60 -3.36 -0.60
CA LEU A 106 -6.32 -3.88 -1.04
C LEU A 106 -5.82 -3.13 -2.28
N LEU A 107 -6.69 -2.88 -3.26
CA LEU A 107 -6.33 -2.09 -4.45
C LEU A 107 -5.93 -0.64 -4.10
N ILE A 108 -6.65 -0.01 -3.16
CA ILE A 108 -6.30 1.33 -2.67
C ILE A 108 -4.92 1.29 -1.98
N LEU A 109 -4.69 0.32 -1.09
CA LEU A 109 -3.43 0.20 -0.35
C LEU A 109 -2.23 -0.02 -1.27
N ILE A 110 -2.36 -0.84 -2.31
CA ILE A 110 -1.34 -1.00 -3.36
C ILE A 110 -0.97 0.36 -3.95
N GLN A 111 -1.96 1.14 -4.37
CA GLN A 111 -1.73 2.44 -5.00
C GLN A 111 -1.15 3.48 -4.04
N LEU A 112 -1.49 3.41 -2.75
CA LEU A 112 -0.92 4.27 -1.71
C LEU A 112 0.50 3.91 -1.37
N ASN A 113 0.85 2.62 -1.38
CA ASN A 113 2.20 2.15 -1.12
C ASN A 113 3.22 2.87 -2.00
N PHE A 114 2.97 2.94 -3.31
CA PHE A 114 3.88 3.61 -4.25
C PHE A 114 3.97 5.14 -4.15
N ARG A 115 3.07 5.76 -3.38
CA ARG A 115 3.00 7.23 -3.22
C ARG A 115 3.49 7.68 -1.85
N PHE A 116 3.38 6.82 -0.84
CA PHE A 116 3.60 7.19 0.56
C PHE A 116 4.60 6.28 1.29
N ALA A 117 4.86 5.07 0.82
CA ALA A 117 5.76 4.14 1.50
C ALA A 117 7.25 4.39 1.21
N TYR A 118 7.56 5.19 0.19
CA TYR A 118 8.93 5.41 -0.27
C TYR A 118 9.22 6.89 -0.42
N GLN A 119 10.46 7.28 -0.09
CA GLN A 119 10.99 8.61 -0.36
C GLN A 119 11.91 8.57 -1.59
N PRO A 120 11.88 9.59 -2.45
CA PRO A 120 12.81 9.67 -3.56
C PRO A 120 14.23 9.85 -3.04
N LEU A 121 15.20 9.35 -3.80
CA LEU A 121 16.61 9.55 -3.47
C LEU A 121 16.97 11.03 -3.62
N ALA A 122 17.76 11.56 -2.70
CA ALA A 122 18.35 12.88 -2.87
C ALA A 122 19.72 12.80 -3.56
N PRO A 123 20.14 13.86 -4.30
CA PRO A 123 21.51 13.94 -4.80
C PRO A 123 22.53 13.70 -3.68
N GLY A 124 23.50 12.83 -3.95
CA GLY A 124 24.52 12.36 -3.01
C GLY A 124 24.15 11.09 -2.23
N GLU A 125 22.89 10.66 -2.23
CA GLU A 125 22.46 9.43 -1.55
C GLU A 125 22.81 8.19 -2.36
N ARG A 126 23.10 7.09 -1.64
CA ARG A 126 23.45 5.80 -2.20
C ARG A 126 22.33 4.81 -1.95
N THR A 127 22.09 3.93 -2.91
CA THR A 127 21.19 2.80 -2.74
C THR A 127 21.71 1.56 -3.50
N ILE A 128 21.05 0.43 -3.29
CA ILE A 128 21.30 -0.83 -3.95
C ILE A 128 20.18 -1.07 -4.96
N VAL A 129 20.60 -1.45 -6.17
CA VAL A 129 19.76 -2.03 -7.20
C VAL A 129 19.98 -3.53 -7.15
N LYS A 130 18.92 -4.28 -6.91
CA LYS A 130 18.92 -5.74 -6.86
C LYS A 130 18.27 -6.30 -8.10
N VAL A 131 18.92 -7.27 -8.71
CA VAL A 131 18.37 -7.98 -9.87
C VAL A 131 18.29 -9.46 -9.52
N LYS A 132 17.08 -9.99 -9.42
CA LYS A 132 16.87 -11.42 -9.19
C LYS A 132 16.84 -12.16 -10.51
N VAL A 133 17.54 -13.29 -10.54
CA VAL A 133 17.61 -14.18 -11.69
C VAL A 133 16.76 -15.42 -11.42
N LYS A 134 16.11 -15.93 -12.46
CA LYS A 134 15.30 -17.14 -12.37
C LYS A 134 16.17 -18.34 -11.96
N PRO A 135 15.60 -19.33 -11.25
CA PRO A 135 16.31 -20.57 -10.96
C PRO A 135 16.69 -21.30 -12.25
N GLY A 136 17.85 -21.94 -12.25
CA GLY A 136 18.38 -22.71 -13.39
C GLY A 136 19.35 -21.96 -14.30
N PHE A 137 19.64 -20.68 -14.02
CA PHE A 137 20.71 -19.93 -14.68
C PHE A 137 21.95 -19.83 -13.78
N ASP A 138 23.14 -19.96 -14.36
CA ASP A 138 24.41 -19.75 -13.66
C ASP A 138 24.69 -18.24 -13.51
N LEU A 139 24.60 -17.74 -12.28
CA LEU A 139 24.83 -16.33 -11.94
C LEU A 139 26.27 -15.89 -12.17
N LEU A 140 27.24 -16.76 -11.90
CA LEU A 140 28.67 -16.44 -11.95
C LEU A 140 29.13 -16.24 -13.40
N GLN A 141 28.60 -17.05 -14.31
CA GLN A 141 28.96 -16.99 -15.73
C GLN A 141 28.07 -16.04 -16.54
N MET A 142 26.98 -15.52 -15.96
CA MET A 142 26.06 -14.63 -16.66
C MET A 142 26.69 -13.26 -16.95
N PRO A 143 26.88 -12.89 -18.24
CA PRO A 143 27.32 -11.56 -18.62
C PRO A 143 26.17 -10.57 -18.43
N ILE A 144 26.24 -9.82 -17.33
CA ILE A 144 25.28 -8.80 -16.96
C ILE A 144 25.99 -7.54 -16.53
N SER A 145 25.53 -6.40 -17.06
CA SER A 145 26.08 -5.09 -16.74
C SER A 145 24.97 -4.08 -16.51
N LEU A 146 25.25 -3.12 -15.62
CA LEU A 146 24.35 -2.01 -15.32
C LEU A 146 24.95 -0.73 -15.89
N THR A 147 24.17 -0.06 -16.73
CA THR A 147 24.48 1.28 -17.24
C THR A 147 23.38 2.24 -16.83
N SER A 148 23.69 3.52 -16.75
CA SER A 148 22.76 4.54 -16.25
C SER A 148 22.84 5.84 -17.04
N SER A 149 21.79 6.64 -16.98
CA SER A 149 21.81 8.03 -17.43
C SER A 149 22.76 8.89 -16.57
N PRO A 150 23.23 10.06 -17.07
CA PRO A 150 24.20 10.91 -16.36
C PRO A 150 23.83 11.32 -14.93
N GLY A 151 22.54 11.29 -14.56
CA GLY A 151 22.08 11.63 -13.22
C GLY A 151 22.18 10.52 -12.18
N ILE A 152 22.60 9.31 -12.57
CA ILE A 152 22.89 8.20 -11.65
C ILE A 152 24.29 7.68 -11.95
N MET A 153 25.09 7.48 -10.91
CA MET A 153 26.44 6.90 -10.99
C MET A 153 26.44 5.49 -10.42
N VAL A 154 26.87 4.50 -11.19
CA VAL A 154 27.10 3.13 -10.70
C VAL A 154 28.48 3.11 -10.01
N GLU A 155 28.51 2.83 -8.71
CA GLU A 155 29.74 2.92 -7.90
C GLU A 155 30.52 1.60 -7.82
N THR A 156 29.84 0.46 -7.98
CA THR A 156 30.44 -0.85 -7.77
C THR A 156 30.28 -1.75 -9.00
N PRO A 157 31.22 -2.69 -9.21
CA PRO A 157 30.98 -3.82 -10.11
C PRO A 157 29.81 -4.68 -9.59
N PRO A 158 29.25 -5.55 -10.44
CA PRO A 158 28.18 -6.48 -10.05
C PRO A 158 28.62 -7.43 -8.93
N LEU A 159 27.97 -7.35 -7.77
CA LEU A 159 28.11 -8.32 -6.69
C LEU A 159 27.11 -9.46 -6.93
N ARG A 160 27.57 -10.71 -6.95
CA ARG A 160 26.72 -11.89 -7.18
C ARG A 160 26.52 -12.66 -5.89
N ILE A 161 25.27 -12.97 -5.57
CA ILE A 161 24.88 -13.69 -4.35
C ILE A 161 24.11 -14.93 -4.78
N GLU A 162 24.80 -16.07 -4.86
CA GLU A 162 24.22 -17.33 -5.36
C GLU A 162 23.07 -17.83 -4.49
N GLU A 163 23.22 -17.79 -3.17
CA GLU A 163 22.20 -18.23 -2.21
C GLU A 163 20.87 -17.45 -2.38
N GLY A 164 20.96 -16.17 -2.72
CA GLY A 164 19.80 -15.29 -2.94
C GLY A 164 19.31 -15.26 -4.39
N GLY A 165 20.04 -15.87 -5.33
CA GLY A 165 19.74 -15.76 -6.75
C GLY A 165 19.81 -14.32 -7.29
N GLU A 166 20.61 -13.45 -6.67
CA GLU A 166 20.57 -12.01 -6.91
C GLU A 166 21.92 -11.41 -7.29
N ILE A 167 21.86 -10.34 -8.09
CA ILE A 167 23.00 -9.54 -8.52
C ILE A 167 22.74 -8.09 -8.13
N ASP A 168 23.67 -7.54 -7.36
CA ASP A 168 23.52 -6.26 -6.69
C ASP A 168 24.53 -5.24 -7.18
N TRP A 169 24.07 -4.01 -7.37
CA TRP A 169 24.90 -2.85 -7.64
C TRP A 169 24.60 -1.74 -6.64
N ARG A 170 25.67 -1.10 -6.14
CA ARG A 170 25.52 0.17 -5.45
C ARG A 170 25.52 1.31 -6.45
N ILE A 171 24.50 2.14 -6.39
CA ILE A 171 24.36 3.36 -7.19
C ILE A 171 24.35 4.60 -6.29
N ARG A 172 24.77 5.73 -6.84
CA ARG A 172 24.64 7.06 -6.22
C ARG A 172 23.78 7.97 -7.09
N ALA A 173 22.80 8.63 -6.48
CA ALA A 173 22.04 9.68 -7.13
C ALA A 173 22.90 10.94 -7.30
N VAL A 174 22.93 11.52 -8.48
CA VAL A 174 23.78 12.69 -8.80
C VAL A 174 22.95 13.92 -9.17
N GLN A 175 21.95 13.76 -10.04
CA GLN A 175 21.13 14.87 -10.54
C GLN A 175 19.65 14.62 -10.27
N GLU A 176 18.89 15.68 -9.97
CA GLU A 176 17.44 15.60 -9.85
C GLU A 176 16.78 15.25 -11.18
N GLY A 177 15.64 14.55 -11.12
CA GLY A 177 14.86 14.19 -12.29
C GLY A 177 14.56 12.70 -12.40
N HIS A 178 13.95 12.34 -13.52
CA HIS A 178 13.71 10.95 -13.90
C HIS A 178 14.91 10.43 -14.67
N HIS A 179 15.42 9.28 -14.23
CA HIS A 179 16.60 8.62 -14.76
C HIS A 179 16.27 7.18 -15.13
N LEU A 180 17.01 6.64 -16.09
CA LEU A 180 16.86 5.27 -16.53
C LEU A 180 18.12 4.48 -16.21
N LEU A 181 17.92 3.35 -15.56
CA LEU A 181 18.89 2.28 -15.47
C LEU A 181 18.66 1.30 -16.61
N LYS A 182 19.73 0.90 -17.28
CA LYS A 182 19.73 -0.05 -18.39
C LYS A 182 20.54 -1.27 -17.97
N ILE A 183 19.83 -2.38 -17.73
CA ILE A 183 20.41 -3.67 -17.41
C ILE A 183 20.61 -4.41 -18.73
N LYS A 184 21.86 -4.65 -19.12
CA LYS A 184 22.21 -5.41 -20.32
C LYS A 184 22.55 -6.85 -19.94
N ILE A 185 21.95 -7.79 -20.65
CA ILE A 185 22.06 -9.23 -20.45
C ILE A 185 22.55 -9.86 -21.75
N ASN A 186 23.59 -10.69 -21.71
CA ASN A 186 24.11 -11.40 -22.88
C ASN A 186 24.40 -10.48 -24.09
N ASN A 187 24.77 -9.23 -23.82
CA ASN A 187 25.04 -8.14 -24.76
C ASN A 187 23.91 -7.71 -25.74
N ASP A 188 22.88 -8.52 -25.96
CA ASP A 188 21.81 -8.24 -26.93
C ASP A 188 20.46 -7.89 -26.29
N GLN A 189 20.24 -8.26 -25.03
CA GLN A 189 18.98 -8.02 -24.33
C GLN A 189 19.13 -6.87 -23.33
N GLU A 190 18.18 -5.93 -23.34
CA GLU A 190 18.19 -4.77 -22.44
C GLU A 190 16.86 -4.63 -21.71
N VAL A 191 16.94 -4.39 -20.40
CA VAL A 191 15.79 -4.08 -19.55
C VAL A 191 16.01 -2.73 -18.87
N GLU A 192 15.01 -1.87 -18.99
CA GLU A 192 15.06 -0.53 -18.39
C GLU A 192 14.42 -0.51 -17.00
N LYS A 193 14.92 0.32 -16.09
CA LYS A 193 14.34 0.53 -14.77
C LYS A 193 14.32 2.02 -14.47
N GLU A 194 13.15 2.55 -14.14
CA GLU A 194 12.99 3.96 -13.82
C GLU A 194 13.45 4.26 -12.39
N ILE A 195 14.22 5.32 -12.23
CA ILE A 195 14.60 5.89 -10.94
C ILE A 195 14.22 7.37 -10.91
N PHE A 196 13.67 7.82 -9.78
CA PHE A 196 13.37 9.22 -9.57
C PHE A 196 14.22 9.79 -8.44
N VAL A 197 14.93 10.88 -8.75
CA VAL A 197 15.76 11.64 -7.81
C VAL A 197 15.11 13.00 -7.61
N ALA A 198 14.99 13.43 -6.36
CA ALA A 198 14.41 14.72 -6.01
C ALA A 198 15.25 15.43 -4.96
N ALA A 199 15.15 16.76 -4.86
CA ALA A 199 15.79 17.51 -3.80
C ALA A 199 15.56 16.90 -2.41
N ARG A 200 16.56 16.95 -1.54
CA ARG A 200 16.42 16.46 -0.16
C ARG A 200 15.27 17.17 0.54
N GLY A 201 14.39 16.37 1.15
CA GLY A 201 13.20 16.90 1.81
C GLY A 201 12.17 17.50 0.85
N ALA A 202 12.21 17.15 -0.44
CA ALA A 202 11.17 17.50 -1.40
C ALA A 202 9.81 17.04 -0.86
N ARG A 203 8.99 18.01 -0.45
CA ARG A 203 7.65 17.78 0.10
C ARG A 203 6.61 17.56 -1.00
N LYS A 204 7.00 16.98 -2.13
CA LYS A 204 6.12 16.74 -3.28
C LYS A 204 5.71 15.29 -3.28
N LEU A 205 4.46 15.03 -3.63
CA LEU A 205 3.97 13.66 -3.76
C LEU A 205 4.52 13.03 -5.05
N SER A 206 5.57 12.21 -4.90
CA SER A 206 6.14 11.42 -5.99
C SER A 206 5.57 10.02 -6.02
N THR A 207 5.43 9.45 -7.22
CA THR A 207 5.11 8.03 -7.40
C THR A 207 6.41 7.31 -7.72
N LEU A 208 6.76 6.32 -6.90
CA LEU A 208 8.02 5.59 -6.99
C LEU A 208 7.75 4.14 -7.30
N SER A 209 8.52 3.57 -8.22
CA SER A 209 8.46 2.17 -8.58
C SER A 209 9.64 1.42 -7.97
N PRO A 210 9.49 0.86 -6.75
CA PRO A 210 10.57 0.12 -6.09
C PRO A 210 10.92 -1.14 -6.87
N LEU A 211 9.93 -1.83 -7.43
CA LEU A 211 10.10 -3.16 -8.00
C LEU A 211 9.45 -3.26 -9.37
N ARG A 212 10.21 -3.80 -10.33
CA ARG A 212 9.70 -4.21 -11.64
C ARG A 212 9.38 -5.70 -11.58
N PRO A 213 8.10 -6.11 -11.63
CA PRO A 213 7.71 -7.47 -11.31
C PRO A 213 7.93 -8.46 -12.45
N PRO A 214 7.94 -9.77 -12.16
CA PRO A 214 7.83 -10.81 -13.18
C PRO A 214 6.46 -10.73 -13.88
N SER A 215 6.35 -11.40 -15.03
CA SER A 215 5.12 -11.49 -15.84
C SER A 215 3.94 -12.21 -15.16
N ASN A 216 4.13 -12.77 -13.96
CA ASN A 216 3.12 -13.51 -13.22
C ASN A 216 1.94 -12.61 -12.77
N PHE A 217 0.76 -13.21 -12.64
CA PHE A 217 -0.48 -12.50 -12.34
C PHE A 217 -0.43 -11.70 -11.03
N ILE A 218 -0.14 -12.37 -9.90
CA ILE A 218 -0.17 -11.75 -8.57
C ILE A 218 0.91 -10.65 -8.43
N PRO A 219 2.19 -10.88 -8.77
CA PRO A 219 3.20 -9.82 -8.72
C PRO A 219 2.87 -8.62 -9.61
N SER A 220 2.33 -8.84 -10.81
CA SER A 220 1.93 -7.74 -11.68
C SER A 220 0.76 -6.92 -11.12
N LEU A 221 -0.18 -7.54 -10.39
CA LEU A 221 -1.25 -6.84 -9.68
C LEU A 221 -0.73 -6.00 -8.51
N LEU A 222 0.21 -6.55 -7.73
CA LEU A 222 0.81 -5.88 -6.58
C LEU A 222 1.76 -4.74 -6.99
N TYR A 223 2.42 -4.84 -8.14
CA TYR A 223 3.39 -3.85 -8.65
C TYR A 223 3.01 -3.34 -10.06
N PRO A 224 1.97 -2.48 -10.15
CA PRO A 224 1.38 -2.08 -11.43
C PRO A 224 2.09 -0.94 -12.16
N LEU A 225 3.13 -0.33 -11.55
CA LEU A 225 3.71 0.92 -12.06
C LEU A 225 4.56 0.74 -13.31
N GLU A 226 5.37 -0.33 -13.35
CA GLU A 226 6.22 -0.65 -14.49
C GLU A 226 5.68 -1.85 -15.26
N LYS A 227 5.99 -1.90 -16.56
CA LYS A 227 5.67 -3.07 -17.38
C LYS A 227 6.43 -4.29 -16.83
N PRO A 228 5.78 -5.44 -16.60
CA PRO A 228 6.45 -6.64 -16.13
C PRO A 228 7.63 -7.03 -17.01
N ILE A 229 8.61 -7.72 -16.42
CA ILE A 229 9.75 -8.28 -17.15
C ILE A 229 9.24 -9.37 -18.10
N PRO A 230 9.63 -9.34 -19.39
CA PRO A 230 9.32 -10.39 -20.36
C PRO A 230 9.75 -11.79 -19.89
N SER A 231 8.91 -12.80 -20.15
CA SER A 231 9.11 -14.16 -19.63
C SER A 231 10.29 -14.91 -20.26
N ASP A 232 10.71 -14.48 -21.45
CA ASP A 232 11.86 -14.95 -22.22
C ASP A 232 13.21 -14.53 -21.64
N LEU A 233 13.24 -13.49 -20.79
CA LEU A 233 14.46 -13.05 -20.13
C LEU A 233 14.81 -13.92 -18.93
N PRO A 234 16.11 -14.09 -18.61
CA PRO A 234 16.55 -14.83 -17.43
C PRO A 234 16.23 -14.12 -16.10
N LEU A 235 15.81 -12.85 -16.15
CA LEU A 235 15.49 -12.06 -14.96
C LEU A 235 14.11 -12.38 -14.39
N GLN A 236 14.01 -12.38 -13.07
CA GLN A 236 12.77 -12.55 -12.31
C GLN A 236 12.18 -11.18 -11.93
N ASP A 237 12.94 -10.34 -11.23
CA ASP A 237 12.53 -8.99 -10.84
C ASP A 237 13.73 -8.05 -10.71
N ILE A 238 13.45 -6.74 -10.73
CA ILE A 238 14.44 -5.68 -10.54
C ILE A 238 13.92 -4.75 -9.45
N GLU A 239 14.62 -4.71 -8.32
CA GLU A 239 14.29 -3.93 -7.14
C GLU A 239 15.29 -2.80 -6.92
N VAL A 240 14.80 -1.64 -6.48
CA VAL A 240 15.58 -0.49 -6.03
C VAL A 240 15.18 -0.21 -4.59
N ILE A 241 16.16 -0.21 -3.68
CA ILE A 241 15.90 -0.03 -2.25
C ILE A 241 15.70 1.46 -1.95
N TYR A 242 14.45 1.91 -1.86
CA TYR A 242 14.17 3.29 -1.48
C TYR A 242 14.13 3.46 0.05
N PRO A 243 14.55 4.64 0.57
CA PRO A 243 14.29 5.00 1.96
C PRO A 243 12.79 4.96 2.27
N SER A 244 12.44 4.59 3.50
CA SER A 244 11.04 4.47 3.92
C SER A 244 10.35 5.82 4.05
N GLY A 245 9.13 5.89 3.54
CA GLY A 245 8.23 7.04 3.67
C GLY A 245 7.54 7.06 5.03
N ASN A 246 7.92 8.02 5.85
CA ASN A 246 7.31 8.26 7.16
C ASN A 246 6.68 9.65 7.24
N PHE A 247 5.59 9.73 7.99
CA PHE A 247 4.92 10.98 8.33
C PHE A 247 5.38 11.45 9.71
N HIS A 248 5.72 12.72 9.81
CA HIS A 248 6.14 13.30 11.09
C HIS A 248 5.00 14.13 11.67
N PHE A 249 4.58 13.79 12.89
CA PHE A 249 3.55 14.53 13.63
C PHE A 249 3.97 14.66 15.10
N LEU A 250 4.07 15.90 15.59
CA LEU A 250 4.47 16.21 16.98
C LEU A 250 5.77 15.50 17.43
N GLY A 251 6.76 15.40 16.54
CA GLY A 251 8.05 14.75 16.83
C GLY A 251 8.06 13.22 16.71
N LEU A 252 6.92 12.59 16.45
CA LEU A 252 6.81 11.15 16.21
C LEU A 252 6.88 10.83 14.72
N SER A 253 7.68 9.83 14.35
CA SER A 253 7.67 9.24 13.01
C SER A 253 6.63 8.12 12.95
N LEU A 254 5.55 8.37 12.20
CA LEU A 254 4.46 7.43 12.01
C LEU A 254 4.55 6.80 10.62
N HIS A 255 4.42 5.49 10.57
CA HIS A 255 4.30 4.76 9.32
C HIS A 255 3.04 5.22 8.58
N TRP A 256 3.13 5.44 7.27
CA TRP A 256 2.04 5.99 6.45
C TRP A 256 0.73 5.20 6.58
N LEU A 257 0.83 3.88 6.74
CA LEU A 257 -0.32 2.98 6.88
C LEU A 257 -1.14 3.30 8.14
N ILE A 258 -0.47 3.59 9.25
CA ILE A 258 -1.12 3.95 10.53
C ILE A 258 -1.87 5.26 10.36
N VAL A 259 -1.21 6.27 9.77
CA VAL A 259 -1.81 7.59 9.51
C VAL A 259 -3.04 7.45 8.60
N TYR A 260 -2.92 6.67 7.52
CA TYR A 260 -4.01 6.41 6.59
C TYR A 260 -5.23 5.80 7.28
N PHE A 261 -5.05 4.71 8.04
CA PHE A 261 -6.14 4.04 8.72
C PHE A 261 -6.77 4.90 9.81
N LEU A 262 -5.97 5.60 10.62
CA LEU A 262 -6.49 6.50 11.65
C LEU A 262 -7.37 7.60 11.04
N LEU A 263 -6.91 8.25 9.98
CA LEU A 263 -7.69 9.26 9.27
C LEU A 263 -8.94 8.68 8.61
N ALA A 264 -8.83 7.54 7.93
CA ALA A 264 -9.96 6.92 7.24
C ALA A 264 -11.05 6.46 8.22
N ILE A 265 -10.64 5.90 9.36
CA ILE A 265 -11.53 5.55 10.48
C ILE A 265 -12.17 6.83 11.05
N ALA A 266 -11.37 7.85 11.37
CA ALA A 266 -11.89 9.12 11.91
C ALA A 266 -12.95 9.75 10.99
N PHE A 267 -12.70 9.80 9.68
CA PHE A 267 -13.67 10.29 8.70
C PHE A 267 -14.90 9.38 8.57
N GLY A 268 -14.70 8.06 8.52
CA GLY A 268 -15.80 7.09 8.48
C GLY A 268 -16.73 7.23 9.70
N PHE A 269 -16.17 7.31 10.90
CA PHE A 269 -16.97 7.47 12.12
C PHE A 269 -17.58 8.87 12.27
N GLY A 270 -16.87 9.92 11.84
CA GLY A 270 -17.37 11.30 11.87
C GLY A 270 -18.54 11.53 10.90
N LEU A 271 -18.50 10.90 9.72
CA LEU A 271 -19.48 11.11 8.65
C LEU A 271 -20.59 10.05 8.62
N LYS A 272 -20.54 9.02 9.47
CA LYS A 272 -21.53 7.92 9.47
C LYS A 272 -22.98 8.41 9.58
N ARG A 273 -23.22 9.46 10.36
CA ARG A 273 -24.57 10.05 10.55
C ARG A 273 -25.08 10.73 9.28
N ILE A 274 -24.20 11.41 8.54
CA ILE A 274 -24.55 12.10 7.29
C ILE A 274 -24.93 11.09 6.20
N VAL A 275 -24.21 9.96 6.13
CA VAL A 275 -24.48 8.88 5.17
C VAL A 275 -25.63 7.96 5.61
N GLY A 276 -26.20 8.17 6.80
CA GLY A 276 -27.32 7.39 7.33
C GLY A 276 -26.98 5.94 7.67
N VAL A 277 -25.72 5.66 8.01
CA VAL A 277 -25.22 4.31 8.29
C VAL A 277 -25.16 4.08 9.79
N GLU A 278 -25.75 2.97 10.25
CA GLU A 278 -25.51 2.50 11.60
C GLU A 278 -24.37 1.48 11.59
N ILE A 279 -23.20 1.94 12.04
CA ILE A 279 -22.08 1.09 12.47
C ILE A 279 -22.26 0.85 13.94
#